data_AF-A0A7C3U0C2-F1
#
_entry.id   AF-A0A7C3U0C2-F1
#
_cell.length_a   1.000
_cell.length_b   1.000
_cell.length_c   1.000
_cell.angle_alpha   90.00
_cell.angle_beta   90.00
_cell.angle_gamma   90.00
#
_symmetry.space_group_name_H-M   'P 1'
#
loop_
_entity.id
_entity.type
_entity.pdbx_description
1 polymer ?
#
loop_
_entity_poly.entity_id
_entity_poly.type
_entity_poly.pdbx_seq_one_letter_code
_entity_poly.pdbx_strand_id
1 'polypeptide(L)'
;MRVNSYLYGFLAVALFVAIIFGAKTLGVWSTSGKVTATGEKITATGTNVEEIKGWMTLGEIAKAYNVPISEIAAAFDLPAGVAPEKAIKDLESPKFSVTNLRTWLSARQTK
;
A
#
# COMPACT_ATOMS: atom_id res chain seq x y z
N MET A 1 -23.80 44.07 12.49
CA MET A 1 -22.46 43.78 13.04
C MET A 1 -21.49 43.60 11.88
N ARG A 2 -20.36 44.33 11.86
CA ARG A 2 -19.29 44.14 10.86
C ARG A 2 -18.26 43.18 11.46
N VAL A 3 -18.14 41.97 10.91
CA VAL A 3 -17.11 41.01 11.32
C VAL A 3 -15.80 41.41 10.66
N ASN A 4 -14.70 41.43 11.42
CA ASN A 4 -13.36 41.70 10.89
C ASN A 4 -12.99 40.58 9.89
N SER A 5 -12.73 40.96 8.63
CA SER A 5 -12.43 40.01 7.55
C SER A 5 -11.18 39.17 7.83
N TYR A 6 -10.16 39.75 8.50
CA TYR A 6 -8.97 39.01 8.90
C TYR A 6 -9.27 37.96 9.96
N LEU A 7 -10.11 38.29 10.94
CA LEU A 7 -10.54 37.35 11.98
C LEU A 7 -11.35 36.20 11.37
N TYR A 8 -12.25 36.53 10.45
CA TYR A 8 -13.03 35.53 9.71
C TYR A 8 -12.12 34.59 8.92
N GLY A 9 -11.14 35.13 8.18
CA GLY A 9 -10.16 34.34 7.44
C GLY A 9 -9.35 33.41 8.34
N PHE A 10 -8.87 33.92 9.48
CA PHE A 10 -8.14 33.11 10.46
C PHE A 10 -9.02 31.97 11.02
N LEU A 11 -10.26 32.26 11.42
CA LEU A 11 -11.17 31.26 11.96
C LEU A 11 -11.52 30.18 10.93
N ALA A 12 -11.69 30.55 9.67
CA ALA A 12 -11.96 29.59 8.59
C ALA A 12 -10.79 28.62 8.41
N VAL A 13 -9.55 29.12 8.38
CA VAL A 13 -8.34 28.28 8.29
C VAL A 13 -8.17 27.42 9.53
N ALA A 14 -8.38 27.98 10.73
CA ALA A 14 -8.28 27.24 11.98
C ALA A 14 -9.31 26.10 12.05
N LEU A 15 -10.55 26.35 11.64
CA LEU A 15 -11.60 25.33 11.57
C LEU A 15 -11.22 24.23 10.57
N PHE A 16 -10.73 24.59 9.39
CA PHE A 16 -10.29 23.63 8.38
C PHE A 16 -9.17 22.71 8.90
N VAL A 17 -8.14 23.29 9.53
CA VAL A 17 -7.04 22.52 10.13
C VAL A 17 -7.53 21.64 11.29
N ALA A 18 -8.45 22.13 12.12
CA ALA A 18 -9.03 21.36 13.22
C ALA A 18 -9.79 20.13 12.71
N ILE A 19 -10.55 20.25 11.61
CA ILE A 19 -11.26 19.13 10.98
C ILE A 19 -10.25 18.08 10.47
N ILE A 20 -9.20 18.50 9.76
CA ILE A 20 -8.15 17.62 9.27
C ILE A 20 -7.48 16.86 10.43
N PHE A 21 -7.09 17.58 11.48
CA PHE A 21 -6.43 16.96 12.63
C PHE A 21 -7.35 15.99 13.36
N GLY A 22 -8.61 16.38 13.59
CA GLY A 22 -9.62 15.52 14.21
C GLY A 22 -9.87 14.23 13.41
N ALA A 23 -9.98 14.33 12.08
CA ALA A 23 -10.17 13.15 11.22
C ALA A 23 -8.99 12.17 11.26
N LYS A 24 -7.75 12.69 11.40
CA LYS A 24 -6.54 11.86 11.57
C LYS A 24 -6.48 11.20 12.95
N THR A 25 -6.76 11.94 14.03
CA THR A 25 -6.72 11.39 15.40
C THR A 25 -7.82 10.36 15.65
N LEU A 26 -8.97 10.50 15.00
CA LEU A 26 -10.07 9.55 15.08
C LEU A 26 -9.85 8.30 14.20
N GLY A 27 -8.75 8.23 13.44
CA GLY A 27 -8.47 7.09 12.57
C GLY A 27 -9.44 6.95 11.39
N VAL A 28 -10.10 8.05 10.98
CA VAL A 28 -11.04 8.05 9.86
C VAL A 28 -10.34 8.34 8.53
N TRP A 29 -9.19 9.02 8.58
CA TRP A 29 -8.46 9.43 7.38
C TRP A 29 -6.94 9.25 7.53
N SER A 30 -6.31 8.69 6.48
CA SER A 30 -4.86 8.60 6.33
C SER A 30 -4.41 9.42 5.12
N THR A 31 -3.33 10.19 5.29
CA THR A 31 -2.69 10.95 4.20
C THR A 31 -1.80 10.06 3.32
N SER A 32 -1.62 8.78 3.65
CA SER A 32 -0.78 7.84 2.90
C SER A 32 -1.51 6.54 2.66
N GLY A 33 -1.59 6.10 1.40
CA GLY A 33 -2.18 4.81 1.04
C GLY A 33 -1.31 3.59 1.43
N LYS A 34 -0.18 3.80 2.13
CA LYS A 34 0.71 2.73 2.61
C LYS A 34 0.52 2.40 4.09
N VAL A 35 -0.20 3.26 4.82
CA VAL A 35 -0.49 3.08 6.24
C VAL A 35 -1.97 3.30 6.50
N THR A 36 -2.51 2.55 7.45
CA THR A 36 -3.87 2.73 7.95
C THR A 36 -4.00 4.11 8.60
N ALA A 37 -5.22 4.54 8.89
CA ALA A 37 -5.44 5.78 9.61
C ALA A 37 -4.96 5.73 11.07
N THR A 38 -4.65 4.54 11.60
CA THR A 38 -3.98 4.33 12.90
C THR A 38 -2.45 4.32 12.79
N GLY A 39 -1.90 4.48 11.59
CA GLY A 39 -0.45 4.50 11.34
C GLY A 39 0.19 3.13 11.15
N GLU A 40 -0.60 2.05 11.14
CA GLU A 40 -0.11 0.70 10.90
C GLU A 40 0.19 0.49 9.41
N LYS A 41 1.24 -0.28 9.08
CA LYS A 41 1.60 -0.55 7.69
C LYS A 41 0.53 -1.42 7.03
N ILE A 42 0.04 -1.00 5.87
CA ILE A 42 -0.86 -1.83 5.06
C ILE A 42 -0.01 -2.94 4.43
N THR A 43 -0.33 -4.19 4.75
CA THR A 43 0.32 -5.39 4.19
C THR A 43 -0.72 -6.26 3.49
N ALA A 44 -0.27 -7.08 2.53
CA ALA A 44 -1.15 -8.08 1.95
C ALA A 44 -1.58 -9.09 3.04
N THR A 45 -2.86 -9.42 3.11
CA THR A 45 -3.38 -10.41 4.07
C THR A 45 -3.09 -11.84 3.65
N GLY A 46 -2.76 -12.05 2.38
CA GLY A 46 -2.62 -13.39 1.80
C GLY A 46 -3.95 -13.99 1.34
N THR A 47 -5.08 -13.32 1.55
CA THR A 47 -6.41 -13.86 1.21
C THR A 47 -6.95 -13.31 -0.10
N ASN A 48 -6.61 -12.06 -0.44
CA ASN A 48 -7.09 -11.41 -1.65
C ASN A 48 -5.94 -10.77 -2.44
N VAL A 49 -5.68 -11.30 -3.63
CA VAL A 49 -4.61 -10.83 -4.53
C VAL A 49 -4.76 -9.36 -4.95
N GLU A 50 -5.97 -8.79 -4.91
CA GLU A 50 -6.20 -7.37 -5.26
C GLU A 50 -5.65 -6.37 -4.24
N GLU A 51 -5.31 -6.85 -3.04
CA GLU A 51 -4.63 -6.08 -2.01
C GLU A 51 -3.18 -5.78 -2.40
N ILE A 52 -2.56 -6.62 -3.21
CA ILE A 52 -1.16 -6.48 -3.63
C ILE A 52 -0.99 -5.18 -4.39
N LYS A 53 -0.26 -4.21 -3.84
CA LYS A 53 0.07 -2.95 -4.52
C LYS A 53 1.53 -2.95 -4.96
N GLY A 54 1.86 -2.29 -6.07
CA GLY A 54 3.22 -2.27 -6.60
C GLY A 54 4.29 -1.70 -5.65
N TRP A 55 3.89 -0.89 -4.67
CA TRP A 55 4.80 -0.36 -3.64
C TRP A 55 5.12 -1.36 -2.51
N MET A 56 4.40 -2.48 -2.41
CA MET A 56 4.68 -3.55 -1.45
C MET A 56 5.95 -4.30 -1.83
N THR A 57 6.60 -4.89 -0.83
CA THR A 57 7.85 -5.62 -1.03
C THR A 57 7.60 -7.07 -1.45
N LEU A 58 8.55 -7.64 -2.19
CA LEU A 58 8.48 -9.04 -2.60
C LEU A 58 8.42 -9.99 -1.38
N GLY A 59 9.18 -9.67 -0.32
CA GLY A 59 9.21 -10.45 0.91
C GLY A 59 7.90 -10.42 1.69
N GLU A 60 7.18 -9.29 1.71
CA GLU A 60 5.87 -9.21 2.35
C GLU A 60 4.85 -10.12 1.68
N ILE A 61 4.88 -10.19 0.36
CA ILE A 61 3.93 -11.01 -0.41
C ILE A 61 4.30 -12.47 -0.35
N ALA A 62 5.59 -12.78 -0.45
CA ALA A 62 6.09 -14.13 -0.20
C ALA A 62 5.62 -14.66 1.16
N LYS A 63 5.71 -13.84 2.22
CA LYS A 63 5.22 -14.19 3.56
C LYS A 63 3.70 -14.31 3.61
N ALA A 64 2.97 -13.32 3.07
CA ALA A 64 1.51 -13.28 3.12
C ALA A 64 0.85 -14.48 2.43
N TYR A 65 1.37 -14.88 1.27
CA TYR A 65 0.84 -16.01 0.49
C TYR A 65 1.54 -17.34 0.79
N ASN A 66 2.47 -17.35 1.74
CA ASN A 66 3.30 -18.51 2.08
C ASN A 66 4.00 -19.14 0.85
N VAL A 67 4.53 -18.28 -0.03
CA VAL A 67 5.25 -18.67 -1.25
C VAL A 67 6.72 -18.27 -1.15
N PRO A 68 7.68 -19.18 -1.34
CA PRO A 68 9.10 -18.84 -1.34
C PRO A 68 9.46 -17.83 -2.42
N ILE A 69 10.33 -16.85 -2.10
CA ILE A 69 10.83 -15.86 -3.06
C ILE A 69 11.50 -16.53 -4.27
N SER A 70 12.21 -17.64 -4.04
CA SER A 70 12.86 -18.42 -5.10
C SER A 70 11.86 -18.99 -6.11
N GLU A 71 10.66 -19.35 -5.67
CA GLU A 71 9.61 -19.88 -6.53
C GLU A 71 8.98 -18.77 -7.38
N ILE A 72 8.75 -17.59 -6.78
CA ILE A 72 8.31 -16.40 -7.52
C ILE A 72 9.38 -16.00 -8.55
N ALA A 73 10.65 -16.02 -8.15
CA ALA A 73 11.75 -15.69 -9.03
C ALA A 73 11.86 -16.68 -10.21
N ALA A 74 11.70 -17.98 -9.96
CA ALA A 74 11.70 -18.98 -11.01
C ALA A 74 10.49 -18.85 -11.95
N ALA A 75 9.30 -18.55 -11.42
CA ALA A 75 8.08 -18.40 -12.22
C ALA A 75 8.15 -17.22 -13.21
N PHE A 76 8.86 -16.16 -12.84
CA PHE A 76 8.92 -14.92 -13.62
C PHE A 76 10.31 -14.59 -14.19
N ASP A 77 11.25 -15.53 -14.11
CA ASP A 77 12.62 -15.36 -14.62
C ASP A 77 13.32 -14.13 -14.02
N LEU A 78 13.12 -13.90 -12.71
CA LEU A 78 13.76 -12.81 -11.99
C LEU A 78 15.23 -13.12 -11.71
N PRO A 79 16.11 -12.10 -11.62
CA PRO A 79 17.52 -12.31 -11.31
C PRO A 79 17.72 -13.07 -10.00
N ALA A 80 18.64 -14.02 -9.96
CA ALA A 80 18.99 -14.71 -8.72
C ALA A 80 19.48 -13.69 -7.67
N GLY A 81 18.93 -13.75 -6.46
CA GLY A 81 19.28 -12.82 -5.37
C GLY A 81 18.45 -11.54 -5.31
N VAL A 82 17.22 -11.52 -5.83
CA VAL A 82 16.29 -10.40 -5.57
C VAL A 82 16.14 -10.19 -4.07
N ALA A 83 16.49 -8.99 -3.61
CA ALA A 83 16.35 -8.59 -2.22
C ALA A 83 14.86 -8.63 -1.79
N PRO A 84 14.50 -9.28 -0.67
CA PRO A 84 13.13 -9.33 -0.17
C PRO A 84 12.51 -7.96 0.07
N GLU A 85 13.32 -6.95 0.36
CA GLU A 85 12.90 -5.59 0.67
C GLU A 85 12.58 -4.77 -0.59
N LYS A 86 12.88 -5.31 -1.78
CA LYS A 86 12.65 -4.61 -3.04
C LYS A 86 11.16 -4.57 -3.35
N ALA A 87 10.67 -3.39 -3.75
CA ALA A 87 9.28 -3.23 -4.13
C ALA A 87 9.01 -3.92 -5.47
N ILE A 88 7.82 -4.52 -5.63
CA ILE A 88 7.43 -5.23 -6.86
C ILE A 88 7.51 -4.32 -8.08
N LYS A 89 7.05 -3.07 -7.95
CA LYS A 89 7.10 -2.09 -9.05
C LYS A 89 8.51 -1.87 -9.58
N ASP A 90 9.53 -2.01 -8.72
CA ASP A 90 10.94 -1.81 -9.07
C ASP A 90 11.55 -3.08 -9.71
N LEU A 91 10.76 -4.14 -9.82
CA LEU A 91 11.10 -5.41 -10.48
C LEU A 91 10.33 -5.60 -11.80
N GLU A 92 9.53 -4.60 -12.20
CA GLU A 92 8.71 -4.71 -13.41
C GLU A 92 9.55 -4.99 -14.66
N SER A 93 9.09 -5.95 -15.43
CA SER A 93 9.68 -6.38 -16.70
C SER A 93 8.58 -6.91 -17.62
N PRO A 94 8.86 -7.18 -18.90
CA PRO A 94 7.87 -7.80 -19.78
C PRO A 94 7.31 -9.13 -19.26
N LYS A 95 8.08 -9.84 -18.43
CA LYS A 95 7.68 -11.12 -17.81
C LYS A 95 7.07 -10.92 -16.42
N PHE A 96 7.46 -9.89 -15.68
CA PHE A 96 7.03 -9.64 -14.30
C PHE A 96 6.24 -8.35 -14.17
N SER A 97 4.98 -8.46 -13.73
CA SER A 97 4.13 -7.31 -13.42
C SER A 97 3.25 -7.64 -12.22
N VAL A 98 2.72 -6.60 -11.56
CA VAL A 98 1.75 -6.77 -10.47
C VAL A 98 0.55 -7.61 -10.94
N THR A 99 0.03 -7.33 -12.13
CA THR A 99 -1.11 -8.06 -12.71
C THR A 99 -0.78 -9.55 -12.90
N ASN A 100 0.36 -9.86 -13.51
CA ASN A 100 0.76 -11.25 -13.75
C ASN A 100 0.98 -11.99 -12.42
N LEU A 101 1.58 -11.33 -11.43
CA LEU A 101 1.76 -11.88 -10.09
C LEU A 101 0.42 -12.19 -9.42
N ARG A 102 -0.56 -11.28 -9.49
CA ARG A 102 -1.91 -11.51 -8.96
C ARG A 102 -2.60 -12.70 -9.65
N THR A 103 -2.55 -12.76 -10.98
CA THR A 103 -3.12 -13.87 -11.75
C THR A 103 -2.49 -15.20 -11.35
N TRP A 104 -1.16 -15.24 -11.23
CA TRP A 104 -0.43 -16.43 -10.84
C TRP A 104 -0.72 -16.89 -9.40
N LEU A 105 -0.80 -15.96 -8.44
CA LEU A 105 -1.18 -16.26 -7.05
C LEU A 105 -2.63 -16.72 -6.95
N SER A 106 -3.56 -16.08 -7.67
CA SER A 106 -4.99 -16.45 -7.68
C SER A 106 -5.20 -17.90 -8.14
N ALA A 107 -4.51 -18.30 -9.22
CA ALA A 107 -4.55 -19.66 -9.72
C ALA A 107 -4.09 -20.72 -8.69
N ARG A 108 -3.24 -20.34 -7.73
CA ARG A 108 -2.79 -21.22 -6.64
C ARG A 108 -3.79 -21.33 -5.50
N GLN A 109 -4.50 -20.26 -5.16
CA GLN A 109 -5.46 -20.28 -4.05
C GLN A 109 -6.73 -21.07 -4.36
N THR A 110 -6.94 -21.42 -5.63
CA THR A 110 -8.09 -22.23 -6.07
C THR A 110 -7.78 -23.74 -6.06
N LYS A 111 -6.53 -24.14 -5.76
CA LYS A 111 -6.11 -25.53 -5.60
C LYS A 111 -6.13 -25.93 -4.13
#